data_AF-A0A742L0F5-F1
#
_entry.id   AF-A0A742L0F5-F1
#
_cell.length_a   1.000
_cell.length_b   1.000
_cell.length_c   1.000
_cell.angle_alpha   90.00
_cell.angle_beta   90.00
_cell.angle_gamma   90.00
#
_symmetry.space_group_name_H-M   'P 1'
#
loop_
_entity.id
_entity.type
_entity.pdbx_description
1 polymer ?
#
loop_
_entity_poly.entity_id
_entity_poly.type
_entity_poly.pdbx_seq_one_letter_code
_entity_poly.pdbx_strand_id
1 'polypeptide(L)'
;MTVEKINVLSFIITGAERLDPVRVMIENIEPGKGLLTITCFGRSWNGSWGSMGGDTVQEFIKRVSNDYLIGCLDHQLESTVDDDNDANLLFVKTEIIKLRRQKEIDAYKAREMWDEAENAEDVKANCCDYGIGNELLNLFGDDPWYAKWPSVPNPEYQYLDRVINAVRDGIAEMERAA
;
A
#
# COMPACT_ATOMS: atom_id res chain seq x y z
N MET A 1 -15.74 36.14 -15.89
CA MET A 1 -14.79 35.55 -14.94
C MET A 1 -15.11 36.09 -13.56
N THR A 2 -15.45 35.23 -12.63
CA THR A 2 -15.69 35.58 -11.23
C THR A 2 -14.58 34.97 -10.39
N VAL A 3 -14.09 35.72 -9.40
CA VAL A 3 -13.02 35.30 -8.50
C VAL A 3 -13.59 35.38 -7.10
N GLU A 4 -13.51 34.29 -6.36
CA GLU A 4 -13.99 34.21 -4.98
C GLU A 4 -12.83 33.90 -4.04
N LYS A 5 -12.86 34.54 -2.87
CA LYS A 5 -11.91 34.28 -1.80
C LYS A 5 -12.50 33.20 -0.89
N ILE A 6 -11.72 32.15 -0.64
CA ILE A 6 -12.06 31.07 0.29
C ILE A 6 -11.19 31.14 1.55
N ASN A 7 -11.69 30.55 2.63
CA ASN A 7 -10.93 30.36 3.87
C ASN A 7 -10.56 28.88 4.00
N VAL A 8 -9.29 28.62 4.29
CA VAL A 8 -8.75 27.26 4.46
C VAL A 8 -8.10 27.19 5.85
N LEU A 9 -8.41 26.13 6.60
CA LEU A 9 -7.70 25.83 7.83
C LEU A 9 -6.36 25.20 7.45
N SER A 10 -5.26 25.80 7.89
CA SER A 10 -3.93 25.25 7.63
C SER A 10 -3.05 25.30 8.86
N PHE A 11 -2.31 24.21 9.07
CA PHE A 11 -1.40 24.06 10.20
C PHE A 11 -0.26 23.11 9.83
N ILE A 12 0.78 23.10 10.69
CA ILE A 12 1.96 22.26 10.53
C ILE A 12 2.16 21.48 11.83
N ILE A 13 2.29 20.17 11.72
CA ILE A 13 2.65 19.28 12.83
C ILE A 13 4.16 19.08 12.78
N THR A 14 4.82 19.29 13.91
CA THR A 14 6.27 19.06 14.07
C THR A 14 6.52 18.18 15.29
N GLY A 15 7.62 17.43 15.28
CA GLY A 15 7.98 16.54 16.40
C GLY A 15 7.23 15.21 16.45
N ALA A 16 6.43 14.89 15.41
CA ALA A 16 5.83 13.56 15.28
C ALA A 16 6.92 12.49 15.04
N GLU A 17 6.78 11.32 15.67
CA GLU A 17 7.81 10.29 15.64
C GLU A 17 8.05 9.75 14.23
N ARG A 18 9.32 9.79 13.79
CA ARG A 18 9.77 9.26 12.49
C ARG A 18 8.99 9.84 11.29
N LEU A 19 8.63 11.12 11.38
CA LEU A 19 7.99 11.90 10.32
C LEU A 19 8.67 13.26 10.16
N ASP A 20 8.79 13.71 8.92
CA ASP A 20 9.06 15.11 8.61
C ASP A 20 7.87 16.00 9.03
N PRO A 21 8.05 17.34 9.07
CA PRO A 21 6.95 18.25 9.31
C PRO A 21 5.76 17.99 8.37
N VAL A 22 4.60 17.68 8.95
CA VAL A 22 3.38 17.39 8.21
C VAL A 22 2.59 18.68 8.05
N ARG A 23 2.49 19.19 6.83
CA ARG A 23 1.62 20.32 6.51
C ARG A 23 0.22 19.80 6.16
N VAL A 24 -0.80 20.40 6.77
CA VAL A 24 -2.19 20.04 6.56
C VAL A 24 -2.96 21.28 6.10
N MET A 25 -3.83 21.09 5.12
CA MET A 25 -4.80 22.07 4.65
C MET A 25 -6.17 21.42 4.57
N ILE A 26 -7.16 22.03 5.21
CA ILE A 26 -8.53 21.55 5.28
C ILE A 26 -9.47 22.65 4.79
N GLU A 27 -10.29 22.31 3.81
CA GLU A 27 -11.33 23.18 3.28
C GLU A 27 -12.69 22.54 3.51
N ASN A 28 -13.52 23.18 4.35
CA ASN A 28 -14.92 22.81 4.51
C ASN A 28 -15.75 23.65 3.52
N ILE A 29 -16.15 23.03 2.41
CA ILE A 29 -16.86 23.71 1.31
C ILE A 29 -18.32 23.98 1.71
N GLU A 30 -19.02 22.94 2.15
CA GLU A 30 -20.38 23.00 2.69
C GLU A 30 -20.59 21.82 3.66
N PRO A 31 -21.66 21.77 4.46
CA PRO A 31 -21.89 20.66 5.38
C PRO A 31 -21.83 19.30 4.67
N GLY A 32 -20.94 18.42 5.12
CA GLY A 32 -20.72 17.13 4.50
C GLY A 32 -19.84 17.12 3.25
N LYS A 33 -19.25 18.25 2.82
CA LYS A 33 -18.34 18.33 1.67
C LYS A 33 -17.06 19.12 1.98
N GLY A 34 -15.93 18.57 1.55
CA GLY A 34 -14.67 19.26 1.76
C GLY A 34 -13.46 18.56 1.15
N LEU A 35 -12.31 19.23 1.32
CA LEU A 35 -11.02 18.82 0.79
C LEU A 35 -10.01 18.72 1.93
N LEU A 36 -9.10 17.77 1.78
CA LEU A 36 -7.91 17.60 2.61
C LEU A 36 -6.69 17.55 1.70
N THR A 37 -5.70 18.36 1.99
CA THR A 37 -4.36 18.22 1.42
C THR A 37 -3.36 18.01 2.54
N ILE A 38 -2.58 16.94 2.44
CA ILE A 38 -1.48 16.62 3.35
C ILE A 38 -0.19 16.65 2.55
N THR A 39 0.83 17.33 3.06
CA THR A 39 2.18 17.32 2.48
C THR A 39 3.19 16.90 3.54
N CYS A 40 4.02 15.91 3.23
CA CYS A 40 5.09 15.43 4.10
C CYS A 40 6.21 14.81 3.24
N PHE A 41 7.48 15.08 3.58
CA PHE A 41 8.67 14.55 2.88
C PHE A 41 8.60 14.64 1.34
N GLY A 42 8.26 15.82 0.81
CA GLY A 42 8.17 16.05 -0.64
C GLY A 42 7.01 15.34 -1.36
N ARG A 43 6.16 14.62 -0.62
CA ARG A 43 4.95 13.96 -1.12
C ARG A 43 3.70 14.75 -0.74
N SER A 44 2.65 14.61 -1.53
CA SER A 44 1.36 15.25 -1.28
C SER A 44 0.22 14.27 -1.55
N TRP A 45 -0.71 14.19 -0.60
CA TRP A 45 -1.93 13.42 -0.72
C TRP A 45 -3.13 14.34 -0.68
N ASN A 46 -4.13 14.07 -1.52
CA ASN A 46 -5.31 14.89 -1.66
C ASN A 46 -6.55 14.02 -1.53
N GLY A 47 -7.42 14.36 -0.57
CA GLY A 47 -8.71 13.74 -0.36
C GLY A 47 -9.83 14.73 -0.66
N SER A 48 -10.90 14.23 -1.28
CA SER A 48 -12.11 15.01 -1.55
C SER A 48 -13.33 14.17 -1.23
N TRP A 49 -14.26 14.72 -0.46
CA TRP A 49 -15.48 14.03 -0.08
C TRP A 49 -16.68 14.91 -0.40
N GLY A 50 -17.66 14.32 -1.10
CA GLY A 50 -18.93 14.96 -1.44
C GLY A 50 -20.12 14.54 -0.58
N SER A 51 -19.91 13.61 0.37
CA SER A 51 -20.97 13.08 1.24
C SER A 51 -20.38 12.51 2.55
N MET A 52 -20.05 13.40 3.48
CA MET A 52 -19.55 13.05 4.82
C MET A 52 -20.66 12.96 5.88
N GLY A 53 -21.93 12.95 5.47
CA GLY A 53 -23.06 12.83 6.41
C GLY A 53 -23.37 14.09 7.22
N GLY A 54 -22.90 15.26 6.76
CA GLY A 54 -23.04 16.55 7.45
C GLY A 54 -21.82 16.94 8.28
N ASP A 55 -20.89 16.00 8.52
CA ASP A 55 -19.63 16.24 9.22
C ASP A 55 -18.77 17.31 8.51
N THR A 56 -17.99 18.04 9.30
CA THR A 56 -16.78 18.72 8.82
C THR A 56 -15.70 17.70 8.44
N VAL A 57 -14.74 18.11 7.63
CA VAL A 57 -13.58 17.26 7.27
C VAL A 57 -12.83 16.79 8.52
N GLN A 58 -12.69 17.63 9.55
CA GLN A 58 -12.02 17.26 10.81
C GLN A 58 -12.76 16.13 11.55
N GLU A 59 -14.07 16.24 11.70
CA GLU A 59 -14.92 15.21 12.33
C GLU A 59 -14.87 13.91 11.52
N PHE A 60 -14.96 14.03 10.19
CA PHE A 60 -14.91 12.89 9.30
C PHE A 60 -13.59 12.13 9.41
N ILE A 61 -12.44 12.81 9.34
CA ILE A 61 -11.09 12.21 9.45
C ILE A 61 -10.92 11.49 10.79
N LYS A 62 -11.41 12.06 11.90
CA LYS A 62 -11.35 11.41 13.22
C LYS A 62 -12.24 10.17 13.31
N ARG A 63 -13.32 10.09 12.54
CA ARG A 63 -14.34 9.02 12.64
C ARG A 63 -14.04 7.78 11.80
N VAL A 64 -13.50 7.93 10.59
CA VAL A 64 -13.28 6.80 9.66
C VAL A 64 -11.99 6.04 9.95
N SER A 65 -11.77 4.87 9.35
CA SER A 65 -10.51 4.11 9.53
C SER A 65 -9.35 4.70 8.73
N ASN A 66 -8.11 4.36 9.13
CA ASN A 66 -6.93 4.70 8.34
C ASN A 66 -6.97 4.00 6.98
N ASP A 67 -7.37 2.74 6.93
CA ASP A 67 -7.48 1.99 5.67
C ASP A 67 -8.37 2.70 4.64
N TYR A 68 -9.51 3.25 5.10
CA TYR A 68 -10.40 4.02 4.23
C TYR A 68 -9.73 5.31 3.74
N LEU A 69 -9.09 6.05 4.64
CA LEU A 69 -8.40 7.31 4.30
C LEU A 69 -7.24 7.05 3.34
N ILE A 70 -6.43 6.02 3.59
CA ILE A 70 -5.34 5.60 2.71
C ILE A 70 -5.89 5.28 1.32
N GLY A 71 -6.94 4.46 1.21
CA GLY A 71 -7.56 4.16 -0.08
C GLY A 71 -8.12 5.39 -0.81
N CYS A 72 -8.52 6.45 -0.09
CA CYS A 72 -8.94 7.71 -0.70
C CYS A 72 -7.76 8.60 -1.13
N LEU A 73 -6.66 8.56 -0.38
CA LEU A 73 -5.48 9.41 -0.56
C LEU A 73 -4.48 8.81 -1.56
N ASP A 74 -4.41 7.49 -1.64
CA ASP A 74 -3.57 6.72 -2.54
C ASP A 74 -4.22 5.35 -2.83
N HIS A 75 -5.07 5.32 -3.86
CA HIS A 75 -5.88 4.15 -4.23
C HIS A 75 -5.07 2.95 -4.75
N GLN A 76 -3.80 3.13 -5.11
CA GLN A 76 -2.93 2.06 -5.58
C GLN A 76 -2.04 1.51 -4.47
N LEU A 77 -2.10 2.12 -3.27
CA LEU A 77 -1.26 1.74 -2.16
C LEU A 77 -1.84 0.54 -1.41
N GLU A 78 -1.31 -0.63 -1.74
CA GLU A 78 -1.66 -1.88 -1.07
C GLU A 78 -1.06 -1.94 0.35
N SER A 79 -1.77 -2.59 1.27
CA SER A 79 -1.31 -2.76 2.67
C SER A 79 -0.16 -3.76 2.82
N THR A 80 0.03 -4.61 1.81
CA THR A 80 1.12 -5.58 1.72
C THR A 80 1.77 -5.51 0.36
N VAL A 81 3.06 -5.85 0.29
CA VAL A 81 3.81 -6.07 -0.94
C VAL A 81 4.40 -7.47 -0.93
N ASP A 82 4.86 -7.93 -2.08
CA ASP A 82 5.62 -9.18 -2.15
C ASP A 82 6.83 -9.12 -1.21
N ASP A 83 7.12 -10.25 -0.58
CA ASP A 83 8.31 -10.42 0.23
C ASP A 83 9.56 -10.50 -0.67
N ASP A 84 10.74 -10.55 -0.05
CA ASP A 84 12.00 -10.61 -0.76
C ASP A 84 12.16 -11.89 -1.62
N ASN A 85 13.16 -11.85 -2.50
CA ASN A 85 13.42 -12.96 -3.43
C ASN A 85 13.80 -14.26 -2.69
N ASP A 86 14.37 -14.18 -1.49
CA ASP A 86 14.73 -15.37 -0.70
C ASP A 86 13.48 -16.08 -0.17
N ALA A 87 12.49 -15.33 0.31
CA ALA A 87 11.19 -15.85 0.71
C ALA A 87 10.43 -16.45 -0.49
N ASN A 88 10.45 -15.75 -1.64
CA ASN A 88 9.87 -16.24 -2.88
C ASN A 88 10.55 -17.53 -3.38
N LEU A 89 11.87 -17.63 -3.24
CA LEU A 89 12.64 -18.82 -3.62
C LEU A 89 12.30 -20.01 -2.73
N LEU A 90 12.17 -19.79 -1.42
CA LEU A 90 11.74 -20.83 -0.47
C LEU A 90 10.33 -21.33 -0.81
N PHE A 91 9.43 -20.42 -1.16
CA PHE A 91 8.07 -20.76 -1.58
C PHE A 91 8.07 -21.63 -2.85
N VAL A 92 8.78 -21.21 -3.90
CA VAL A 92 8.94 -21.96 -5.16
C VAL A 92 9.52 -23.36 -4.92
N LYS A 93 10.61 -23.46 -4.14
CA LYS A 93 11.22 -24.75 -3.80
C LYS A 93 10.27 -25.67 -3.05
N THR A 94 9.43 -25.11 -2.18
CA THR A 94 8.40 -25.88 -1.46
C THR A 94 7.36 -26.46 -2.41
N GLU A 95 6.92 -25.68 -3.41
CA GLU A 95 5.95 -26.14 -4.40
C GLU A 95 6.54 -27.21 -5.34
N ILE A 96 7.80 -27.06 -5.77
CA ILE A 96 8.52 -28.10 -6.54
C ILE A 96 8.56 -29.43 -5.75
N ILE A 97 8.91 -29.38 -4.46
CA ILE A 97 8.93 -30.57 -3.59
C ILE A 97 7.53 -31.19 -3.49
N LYS A 98 6.48 -30.36 -3.37
CA LYS A 98 5.09 -30.83 -3.28
C LYS A 98 4.66 -31.55 -4.55
N LEU A 99 4.86 -30.96 -5.74
CA LEU A 99 4.55 -31.60 -7.01
C LEU A 99 5.34 -32.91 -7.20
N ARG A 100 6.62 -32.92 -6.81
CA ARG A 100 7.45 -34.13 -6.88
C ARG A 100 6.92 -35.25 -5.99
N ARG A 101 6.49 -34.93 -4.76
CA ARG A 101 5.88 -35.90 -3.82
C ARG A 101 4.55 -36.43 -4.33
N GLN A 102 3.78 -35.60 -5.01
CA GLN A 102 2.50 -35.95 -5.62
C GLN A 102 2.67 -36.73 -6.94
N LYS A 103 3.91 -36.81 -7.47
CA LYS A 103 4.26 -37.43 -8.76
C LYS A 103 3.64 -36.71 -9.98
N GLU A 104 3.29 -35.44 -9.82
CA GLU A 104 2.87 -34.56 -10.93
C GLU A 104 4.06 -34.22 -11.84
N ILE A 105 5.27 -34.20 -11.26
CA ILE A 105 6.54 -34.05 -11.99
C ILE A 105 7.51 -35.18 -11.64
N ASP A 106 8.37 -35.53 -12.59
CA ASP A 106 9.43 -36.51 -12.39
C ASP A 106 10.67 -35.92 -11.71
N ALA A 107 11.69 -36.75 -11.48
CA ALA A 107 12.92 -36.31 -10.82
C ALA A 107 13.76 -35.37 -11.69
N TYR A 108 13.68 -35.52 -13.01
CA TYR A 108 14.44 -34.73 -13.96
C TYR A 108 13.86 -33.31 -14.05
N LYS A 109 12.53 -33.21 -14.29
CA LYS A 109 11.82 -31.94 -14.32
C LYS A 109 11.92 -31.17 -12.99
N ALA A 110 11.81 -31.87 -11.86
CA ALA A 110 12.00 -31.25 -10.55
C ALA A 110 13.42 -30.68 -10.36
N ARG A 111 14.44 -31.32 -10.94
CA ARG A 111 15.81 -30.85 -10.89
C ARG A 111 16.01 -29.60 -11.76
N GLU A 112 15.47 -29.60 -12.97
CA GLU A 112 15.53 -28.44 -13.87
C GLU A 112 14.86 -27.20 -13.26
N MET A 113 13.63 -27.36 -12.76
CA MET A 113 12.92 -26.28 -12.04
C MET A 113 13.71 -25.78 -10.83
N TRP A 114 14.34 -26.69 -10.06
CA TRP A 114 15.11 -26.32 -8.88
C TRP A 114 16.36 -25.52 -9.25
N ASP A 115 17.12 -25.99 -10.23
CA ASP A 115 18.34 -25.31 -10.70
C ASP A 115 17.98 -23.96 -11.32
N GLU A 116 16.88 -23.83 -12.07
CA GLU A 116 16.41 -22.55 -12.60
C GLU A 116 16.04 -21.57 -11.48
N ALA A 117 15.30 -22.03 -10.47
CA ALA A 117 14.91 -21.19 -9.33
C ALA A 117 16.13 -20.68 -8.54
N GLU A 118 17.15 -21.51 -8.33
CA GLU A 118 18.38 -21.11 -7.61
C GLU A 118 19.22 -20.07 -8.36
N ASN A 119 19.15 -20.05 -9.69
CA ASN A 119 19.91 -19.11 -10.52
C ASN A 119 19.09 -17.86 -10.91
N ALA A 120 17.85 -17.73 -10.44
CA ALA A 120 16.98 -16.62 -10.76
C ALA A 120 17.33 -15.37 -9.93
N GLU A 121 17.55 -14.23 -10.60
CA GLU A 121 17.65 -12.93 -9.92
C GLU A 121 16.30 -12.51 -9.31
N ASP A 122 15.21 -12.80 -10.02
CA ASP A 122 13.83 -12.66 -9.56
C ASP A 122 13.07 -13.94 -9.90
N VAL A 123 12.90 -14.80 -8.89
CA VAL A 123 12.24 -16.10 -9.06
C VAL A 123 10.75 -15.94 -9.33
N LYS A 124 10.12 -14.88 -8.83
CA LYS A 124 8.71 -14.61 -9.07
C LYS A 124 8.49 -14.22 -10.52
N ALA A 125 9.32 -13.32 -11.06
CA ALA A 125 9.29 -12.97 -12.49
C ALA A 125 9.48 -14.23 -13.35
N ASN A 126 10.43 -15.11 -13.03
CA ASN A 126 10.60 -16.36 -13.77
C ASN A 126 9.37 -17.29 -13.68
N CYS A 127 8.62 -17.30 -12.58
CA CYS A 127 7.38 -18.07 -12.49
C CYS A 127 6.20 -17.41 -13.20
N CYS A 128 6.20 -16.10 -13.34
CA CYS A 128 5.02 -15.31 -13.70
C CYS A 128 5.07 -14.71 -15.12
N ASP A 129 6.27 -14.43 -15.63
CA ASP A 129 6.49 -13.78 -16.92
C ASP A 129 6.80 -14.81 -18.00
N TYR A 130 6.13 -14.69 -19.15
CA TYR A 130 6.31 -15.61 -20.25
C TYR A 130 7.72 -15.52 -20.86
N GLY A 131 8.57 -16.50 -20.56
CA GLY A 131 9.87 -16.73 -21.19
C GLY A 131 9.92 -18.04 -21.98
N ILE A 132 10.45 -18.00 -23.21
CA ILE A 132 10.67 -19.23 -23.99
C ILE A 132 11.69 -20.11 -23.26
N GLY A 133 11.30 -21.36 -22.95
CA GLY A 133 12.17 -22.35 -22.32
C GLY A 133 12.28 -22.24 -20.80
N ASN A 134 11.40 -21.46 -20.17
CA ASN A 134 11.34 -21.36 -18.71
C ASN A 134 10.57 -22.56 -18.13
N GLU A 135 11.24 -23.32 -17.28
CA GLU A 135 10.73 -24.55 -16.69
C GLU A 135 9.74 -24.25 -15.56
N LEU A 136 9.85 -23.07 -14.93
CA LEU A 136 9.03 -22.59 -13.82
C LEU A 136 7.65 -22.07 -14.22
N LEU A 137 7.43 -21.74 -15.49
CA LEU A 137 6.16 -21.21 -15.99
C LEU A 137 4.93 -22.07 -15.65
N ASN A 138 5.11 -23.38 -15.61
CA ASN A 138 4.02 -24.32 -15.35
C ASN A 138 3.93 -24.73 -13.87
N LEU A 139 4.75 -24.16 -12.99
CA LEU A 139 4.82 -24.56 -11.57
C LEU A 139 3.50 -24.32 -10.84
N PHE A 140 2.83 -23.21 -11.14
CA PHE A 140 1.59 -22.78 -10.46
C PHE A 140 0.33 -22.91 -11.33
N GLY A 141 0.44 -23.54 -12.50
CA GLY A 141 -0.66 -23.61 -13.47
C GLY A 141 -0.87 -22.29 -14.22
N ASP A 142 -2.13 -21.98 -14.53
CA ASP A 142 -2.47 -20.90 -15.48
C ASP A 142 -2.35 -19.48 -14.88
N ASP A 143 -2.36 -19.35 -13.55
CA ASP A 143 -2.45 -18.07 -12.84
C ASP A 143 -1.35 -17.92 -11.75
N PRO A 144 -0.05 -17.96 -12.11
CA PRO A 144 1.07 -17.93 -11.16
C PRO A 144 1.11 -16.65 -10.31
N TRP A 145 0.58 -15.53 -10.82
CA TRP A 145 0.48 -14.27 -10.07
C TRP A 145 -0.37 -14.38 -8.79
N TYR A 146 -1.33 -15.31 -8.76
CA TYR A 146 -2.25 -15.50 -7.63
C TYR A 146 -1.85 -16.67 -6.73
N ALA A 147 -0.63 -17.19 -6.86
CA ALA A 147 -0.13 -18.36 -6.12
C ALA A 147 0.05 -18.16 -4.60
N LYS A 148 -0.53 -17.13 -3.99
CA LYS A 148 -0.34 -16.75 -2.57
C LYS A 148 1.14 -16.61 -2.22
N TRP A 149 1.85 -15.82 -3.02
CA TRP A 149 3.24 -15.46 -2.77
C TRP A 149 3.42 -14.91 -1.35
N PRO A 150 4.59 -15.19 -0.72
CA PRO A 150 4.98 -14.52 0.50
C PRO A 150 4.81 -13.01 0.38
N SER A 151 4.27 -12.38 1.42
CA SER A 151 4.03 -10.95 1.45
C SER A 151 4.33 -10.38 2.82
N VAL A 152 4.76 -9.12 2.82
CA VAL A 152 5.12 -8.36 4.02
C VAL A 152 4.32 -7.06 4.07
N PRO A 153 4.14 -6.46 5.25
CA PRO A 153 3.52 -5.14 5.36
C PRO A 153 4.24 -4.12 4.48
N ASN A 154 3.48 -3.34 3.72
CA ASN A 154 4.02 -2.33 2.83
C ASN A 154 4.57 -1.13 3.65
N PRO A 155 5.89 -0.84 3.60
CA PRO A 155 6.47 0.27 4.34
C PRO A 155 5.87 1.63 3.99
N GLU A 156 5.43 1.80 2.74
CA GLU A 156 4.81 3.04 2.26
C GLU A 156 3.39 3.22 2.80
N TYR A 157 2.64 2.12 2.91
CA TYR A 157 1.35 2.10 3.58
C TYR A 157 1.50 2.46 5.06
N GLN A 158 2.47 1.83 5.75
CA GLN A 158 2.77 2.13 7.15
C GLN A 158 3.28 3.57 7.36
N TYR A 159 3.90 4.17 6.34
CA TYR A 159 4.30 5.57 6.39
C TYR A 159 3.08 6.50 6.32
N LEU A 160 2.17 6.27 5.37
CA LEU A 160 0.94 7.07 5.25
C LEU A 160 0.01 6.89 6.46
N ASP A 161 -0.05 5.68 7.02
CA ASP A 161 -0.76 5.41 8.29
C ASP A 161 -0.28 6.32 9.43
N ARG A 162 1.04 6.43 9.62
CA ARG A 162 1.63 7.33 10.62
C ARG A 162 1.35 8.80 10.32
N VAL A 163 1.39 9.20 9.05
CA VAL A 163 1.03 10.57 8.64
C VAL A 163 -0.41 10.88 9.01
N ILE A 164 -1.36 9.98 8.72
CA ILE A 164 -2.79 10.17 9.07
C ILE A 164 -2.99 10.25 10.59
N ASN A 165 -2.30 9.41 11.36
CA ASN A 165 -2.35 9.46 12.81
C ASN A 165 -1.84 10.81 13.33
N ALA A 166 -0.72 11.32 12.80
CA ALA A 166 -0.21 12.64 13.14
C ALA A 166 -1.21 13.76 12.77
N VAL A 167 -1.92 13.65 11.64
CA VAL A 167 -2.99 14.61 11.27
C VAL A 167 -4.10 14.62 12.32
N ARG A 168 -4.54 13.45 12.80
CA ARG A 168 -5.57 13.36 13.86
C ARG A 168 -5.11 13.98 15.15
N ASP A 169 -3.89 13.69 15.57
CA ASP A 169 -3.31 14.25 16.79
C ASP A 169 -3.22 15.78 16.68
N GLY A 170 -2.80 16.29 15.51
CA GLY A 170 -2.77 17.72 15.22
C GLY A 170 -4.14 18.39 15.29
N ILE A 171 -5.18 17.76 14.71
CA ILE A 171 -6.56 18.23 14.83
C ILE A 171 -7.00 18.29 16.30
N ALA A 172 -6.75 17.21 17.06
CA ALA A 172 -7.15 17.13 18.46
C ALA A 172 -6.40 18.12 19.37
N GLU A 173 -5.13 18.43 19.06
CA GLU A 173 -4.37 19.46 19.79
C GLU A 173 -4.93 20.86 19.51
N MET A 174 -5.26 21.16 18.25
CA MET A 174 -5.86 22.45 17.90
C MET A 174 -7.23 22.66 18.55
N GLU A 175 -8.05 21.62 18.63
CA GLU A 175 -9.36 21.68 19.30
C GLU A 175 -9.22 21.89 20.82
N ARG A 176 -8.13 21.41 21.43
CA ARG A 176 -7.84 21.66 22.86
C ARG A 176 -7.32 23.06 23.13
N ALA A 177 -6.69 23.68 22.14
CA ALA A 177 -6.11 25.02 22.24
C ALA A 177 -7.12 26.16 21.92
N ALA A 178 -8.31 25.83 21.42
CA ALA A 178 -9.38 26.76 21.06
C ALA A 178 -10.34 27.01 22.23
#